data_AF-A0A951G963-F1
#
_entry.id   AF-A0A951G963-F1
#
_cell.length_a   1.000
_cell.length_b   1.000
_cell.length_c   1.000
_cell.angle_alpha   90.00
_cell.angle_beta   90.00
_cell.angle_gamma   90.00
#
_symmetry.space_group_name_H-M   'P 1'
#
loop_
_entity.id
_entity.type
_entity.pdbx_description
1 polymer ?
#
loop_
_entity_poly.entity_id
_entity_poly.type
_entity_poly.pdbx_seq_one_letter_code
_entity_poly.pdbx_strand_id
1 'polypeptide(L)'
;MEVGDGYSARRLVEYDALSHRLWILGQRCHHGATGSVVAAAAFVALLSDPDTVARPIARPVSMLAFAFAGGALMMAHDWKDRSIWFERGRGSQV
;
A
#
# COMPACT_ATOMS: atom_id res chain seq x y z
N MET A 1 -36.25 -1.96 8.57
CA MET A 1 -35.14 -1.82 7.61
C MET A 1 -34.54 -0.45 7.82
N GLU A 2 -33.47 -0.38 8.61
CA GLU A 2 -32.53 0.74 8.62
C GLU A 2 -31.29 0.23 9.35
N VAL A 3 -30.27 -0.18 8.60
CA VAL A 3 -28.91 -0.34 9.15
C VAL A 3 -28.07 0.73 8.48
N GLY A 4 -28.43 1.98 8.78
CA GLY A 4 -27.60 3.14 8.51
C GLY A 4 -26.77 3.42 9.73
N ASP A 5 -25.78 2.56 10.03
CA ASP A 5 -24.90 2.79 11.17
C ASP A 5 -23.62 3.48 10.71
N GLY A 6 -23.44 4.68 11.25
CA GLY A 6 -22.57 5.72 10.76
C GLY A 6 -21.09 5.33 10.76
N TYR A 7 -20.47 5.60 9.62
CA TYR A 7 -19.04 5.72 9.46
C TYR A 7 -18.49 6.73 10.47
N SER A 8 -17.83 6.22 11.50
CA SER A 8 -17.22 7.08 12.49
C SER A 8 -15.74 7.18 12.21
N ALA A 9 -15.27 8.36 11.79
CA ALA A 9 -13.85 8.73 11.83
C ALA A 9 -13.22 8.55 13.23
N ARG A 10 -14.01 8.18 14.26
CA ARG A 10 -13.57 7.83 15.61
C ARG A 10 -12.86 6.48 15.71
N ARG A 11 -13.03 5.54 14.77
CA ARG A 11 -12.28 4.27 14.78
C ARG A 11 -11.05 4.37 13.87
N LEU A 12 -9.87 4.33 14.47
CA LEU A 12 -8.59 4.41 13.78
C LEU A 12 -8.37 3.24 12.81
N VAL A 13 -8.71 2.03 13.26
CA VAL A 13 -8.51 0.78 12.54
C VAL A 13 -9.77 -0.06 12.63
N GLU A 14 -10.18 -0.64 11.51
CA GLU A 14 -11.29 -1.58 11.41
C GLU A 14 -10.86 -2.78 10.57
N TYR A 15 -11.14 -3.99 11.05
CA TYR A 15 -10.79 -5.23 10.38
C TYR A 15 -12.01 -6.14 10.28
N ASP A 16 -12.33 -6.58 9.07
CA ASP A 16 -13.34 -7.60 8.79
C ASP A 16 -12.61 -8.93 8.56
N ALA A 17 -12.74 -9.84 9.52
CA ALA A 17 -12.13 -11.15 9.50
C ALA A 17 -12.80 -12.13 8.52
N LEU A 18 -14.06 -11.90 8.12
CA LEU A 18 -14.73 -12.78 7.15
C LEU A 18 -14.26 -12.48 5.73
N SER A 19 -14.13 -11.19 5.42
CA SER A 19 -13.70 -10.74 4.09
C SER A 19 -12.19 -10.53 3.98
N HIS A 20 -11.45 -10.67 5.08
CA HIS A 20 -10.02 -10.32 5.22
C HIS A 20 -9.71 -8.90 4.76
N ARG A 21 -10.53 -7.92 5.18
CA ARG A 21 -10.41 -6.51 4.75
C ARG A 21 -10.04 -5.62 5.92
N LEU A 22 -9.13 -4.68 5.68
CA LEU A 22 -8.63 -3.71 6.65
C LEU A 22 -8.98 -2.30 6.17
N TRP A 23 -9.44 -1.47 7.10
CA TRP A 23 -9.62 -0.04 6.90
C TRP A 23 -8.83 0.74 7.96
N ILE A 24 -8.18 1.82 7.52
CA ILE A 24 -7.48 2.77 8.39
C ILE A 24 -8.13 4.13 8.17
N LEU A 25 -8.61 4.77 9.24
CA LEU A 25 -9.35 6.04 9.16
C LEU A 25 -10.50 6.01 8.15
N GLY A 26 -11.18 4.86 8.03
CA GLY A 26 -12.27 4.64 7.08
C GLY A 26 -11.84 4.47 5.61
N GLN A 27 -10.54 4.49 5.29
CA GLN A 27 -10.01 4.16 3.97
C GLN A 27 -9.64 2.69 3.89
N ARG A 28 -10.10 2.00 2.84
CA ARG A 28 -9.76 0.60 2.63
C ARG A 28 -8.30 0.44 2.23
N CYS A 29 -7.59 -0.46 2.91
CA CYS A 29 -6.23 -0.82 2.56
C CYS A 29 -6.25 -1.94 1.51
N HIS A 30 -5.62 -1.68 0.37
CA HIS A 30 -5.33 -2.68 -0.65
C HIS A 30 -3.85 -3.04 -0.61
N HIS A 31 -3.53 -4.32 -0.83
CA HIS A 31 -2.14 -4.76 -0.92
C HIS A 31 -1.46 -4.13 -2.13
N GLY A 32 -2.17 -4.02 -3.27
CA GLY A 32 -1.61 -3.37 -4.44
C GLY A 32 -1.40 -1.86 -4.27
N ALA A 33 -2.34 -1.16 -3.64
CA ALA A 33 -2.19 0.26 -3.30
C ALA A 33 -0.99 0.49 -2.37
N THR A 34 -0.91 -0.29 -1.29
CA THR A 34 0.21 -0.23 -0.34
C THR A 34 1.54 -0.54 -1.03
N GLY A 35 1.57 -1.59 -1.85
CA GLY A 35 2.73 -1.99 -2.64
C GLY A 35 3.21 -0.89 -3.57
N SER A 36 2.30 -0.15 -4.21
CA SER A 36 2.65 0.95 -5.11
C SER A 36 3.29 2.14 -4.40
N VAL A 37 2.79 2.48 -3.20
CA VAL A 37 3.38 3.54 -2.38
C VAL A 37 4.78 3.14 -1.91
N VAL A 38 4.95 1.91 -1.43
CA VAL A 38 6.25 1.38 -1.00
C VAL A 38 7.24 1.33 -2.16
N ALA A 39 6.84 0.81 -3.32
CA ALA A 39 7.69 0.75 -4.50
C ALA A 39 8.09 2.14 -4.98
N ALA A 40 7.15 3.08 -5.08
CA ALA A 40 7.43 4.45 -5.48
C ALA A 40 8.39 5.16 -4.52
N ALA A 41 8.16 5.03 -3.20
CA ALA A 41 9.04 5.63 -2.19
C ALA A 41 10.46 5.04 -2.23
N ALA A 42 10.59 3.72 -2.34
CA ALA A 42 11.89 3.05 -2.45
C ALA A 42 12.62 3.43 -3.74
N PHE A 43 11.90 3.55 -4.86
CA PHE A 43 12.46 4.00 -6.12
C PHE A 43 12.96 5.44 -6.05
N VAL A 44 12.17 6.36 -5.48
CA VAL A 44 12.60 7.75 -5.28
C VAL A 44 13.83 7.81 -4.35
N ALA A 45 13.85 7.03 -3.28
CA ALA A 45 15.00 6.96 -2.37
C ALA A 45 16.27 6.45 -3.08
N LEU A 46 16.16 5.42 -3.92
CA LEU A 46 17.27 4.90 -4.73
C LEU A 46 17.80 5.95 -5.72
N LEU A 47 16.92 6.74 -6.34
CA LEU A 47 17.32 7.80 -7.27
C LEU A 47 17.90 9.04 -6.57
N SER A 48 17.52 9.28 -5.33
CA SER A 48 17.90 10.48 -4.58
C SER A 48 19.23 10.34 -3.84
N ASP A 49 19.84 9.16 -3.83
CA ASP A 49 21.12 8.91 -3.17
C ASP A 49 22.30 9.06 -4.17
N PRO A 50 23.06 10.18 -4.11
CA PRO A 50 24.21 10.40 -4.99
C PRO A 50 25.36 9.42 -4.72
N ASP A 51 25.48 8.88 -3.49
CA ASP A 51 26.52 7.93 -3.13
C ASP A 51 26.20 6.51 -3.64
N THR A 52 24.93 6.17 -3.79
CA THR A 52 24.49 4.89 -4.39
C THR A 52 24.92 4.79 -5.86
N VAL A 53 24.94 5.90 -6.60
CA VAL A 53 25.42 5.96 -8.00
C VAL A 53 26.95 5.85 -8.07
N ALA A 54 27.68 6.38 -7.09
CA ALA A 54 29.14 6.43 -7.07
C ALA A 54 29.80 5.20 -6.42
N ARG A 55 29.15 4.54 -5.46
CA ARG A 55 29.67 3.37 -4.70
C ARG A 55 28.56 2.36 -4.40
N PRO A 56 28.28 1.42 -5.31
CA PRO A 56 27.12 0.51 -5.22
C PRO A 56 27.17 -0.56 -4.10
N ILE A 57 28.22 -0.59 -3.27
CA ILE A 57 28.49 -1.68 -2.31
C ILE A 57 27.95 -1.36 -0.90
N ALA A 58 27.30 -0.21 -0.69
CA ALA A 58 26.76 0.14 0.62
C ALA A 58 25.45 -0.61 0.94
N ARG A 59 25.40 -1.24 2.12
CA ARG A 59 24.25 -1.95 2.72
C ARG A 59 22.84 -1.31 2.56
N PRO A 60 22.63 0.03 2.56
CA PRO A 60 21.29 0.62 2.34
C PRO A 60 20.67 0.31 0.97
N VAL A 61 21.47 0.12 -0.09
CA VAL A 61 20.96 -0.17 -1.44
C VAL A 61 20.18 -1.47 -1.47
N SER A 62 20.66 -2.49 -0.75
CA SER A 62 20.00 -3.79 -0.68
C SER A 62 18.62 -3.70 -0.02
N MET A 63 18.47 -2.91 1.06
CA MET A 63 17.17 -2.75 1.73
C MET A 63 16.17 -1.99 0.87
N LEU A 64 16.60 -0.91 0.19
CA LEU A 64 15.73 -0.17 -0.72
C LEU A 64 15.33 -1.01 -1.94
N ALA A 65 16.27 -1.80 -2.49
CA ALA A 65 15.97 -2.73 -3.57
C ALA A 65 14.96 -3.81 -3.14
N PHE A 66 15.09 -4.36 -1.91
CA PHE A 66 14.10 -5.28 -1.36
C PHE A 66 12.74 -4.62 -1.14
N ALA A 67 12.71 -3.38 -0.63
CA ALA A 67 11.46 -2.64 -0.45
C ALA A 67 10.77 -2.39 -1.81
N PHE A 68 11.54 -1.99 -2.83
CA PHE A 68 11.04 -1.82 -4.19
C PHE A 68 10.47 -3.13 -4.76
N ALA A 69 11.25 -4.21 -4.70
CA ALA A 69 10.85 -5.52 -5.22
C ALA A 69 9.63 -6.09 -4.47
N GLY A 70 9.58 -5.95 -3.15
CA GLY A 70 8.44 -6.38 -2.34
C GLY A 70 7.18 -5.56 -2.64
N GLY A 71 7.30 -4.23 -2.78
CA GLY A 71 6.20 -3.37 -3.19
C GLY A 71 5.65 -3.74 -4.57
N ALA A 72 6.54 -3.95 -5.55
CA ALA A 72 6.17 -4.38 -6.90
C ALA A 72 5.48 -5.76 -6.90
N LEU A 73 5.93 -6.70 -6.05
CA LEU A 73 5.29 -8.01 -5.91
C LEU A 73 3.88 -7.88 -5.33
N MET A 74 3.67 -7.03 -4.32
CA MET A 74 2.33 -6.77 -3.79
C MET A 74 1.40 -6.12 -4.82
N MET A 75 1.92 -5.20 -5.64
CA MET A 75 1.19 -4.64 -6.79
C MET A 75 0.80 -5.73 -7.79
N ALA A 76 1.73 -6.62 -8.14
CA ALA A 76 1.49 -7.69 -9.09
C ALA A 76 0.45 -8.69 -8.58
N HIS A 77 0.52 -9.05 -7.29
CA HIS A 77 -0.42 -9.97 -6.65
C HIS A 77 -1.87 -9.47 -6.70
N ASP A 78 -2.07 -8.15 -6.61
CA ASP A 78 -3.39 -7.52 -6.53
C ASP A 78 -3.75 -6.74 -7.81
N TRP A 79 -3.02 -6.97 -8.92
CA TRP A 79 -3.11 -6.16 -10.15
C TRP A 79 -4.49 -6.19 -10.83
N LYS A 80 -5.25 -7.27 -10.60
CA LYS A 80 -6.63 -7.39 -11.08
C LYS A 80 -7.51 -6.25 -10.55
N ASP A 81 -7.27 -5.83 -9.31
CA ASP A 81 -8.08 -4.84 -8.59
C ASP A 81 -7.52 -3.41 -8.72
N ARG A 82 -6.57 -3.19 -9.65
CA ARG A 82 -5.87 -1.90 -9.79
C ARG A 82 -6.76 -0.68 -10.01
N SER A 83 -7.95 -0.86 -10.59
CA SER A 83 -8.90 0.23 -10.81
C SER A 83 -9.52 0.77 -9.52
N ILE A 84 -9.50 -0.02 -8.44
CA ILE A 84 -10.12 0.32 -7.15
C ILE A 84 -9.10 0.60 -6.03
N TRP A 85 -7.80 0.41 -6.27
CA TRP A 85 -6.74 0.55 -5.26
C TRP A 85 -6.78 1.85 -4.45
N PHE A 86 -7.18 2.94 -5.08
CA PHE A 86 -7.22 4.28 -4.47
C PHE A 86 -8.64 4.84 -4.35
N GLU A 87 -9.66 3.99 -4.47
CA GLU A 87 -11.03 4.41 -4.20
C GLU A 87 -11.16 4.91 -2.77
N ARG A 88 -11.78 6.08 -2.63
CA ARG A 88 -11.95 6.71 -1.33
C ARG A 88 -13.02 5.99 -0.52
N GLY A 89 -12.73 5.84 0.77
CA GLY A 89 -13.66 5.31 1.77
C GLY A 89 -13.63 3.79 1.81
N ARG A 90 -14.79 3.17 1.98
CA ARG A 90 -14.87 1.70 2.04
C ARG A 90 -14.52 0.99 0.73
N GLY A 91 -14.55 1.72 -0.39
CA GLY A 91 -14.31 1.18 -1.73
C GLY A 91 -15.44 0.27 -2.22
N SER A 92 -15.50 0.05 -3.52
CA SER A 92 -16.38 -0.91 -4.15
C SER A 92 -15.97 -2.34 -3.80
N GLN A 93 -16.97 -3.20 -3.60
CA GLN A 93 -16.78 -4.64 -3.43
C GLN A 93 -16.79 -5.26 -4.82
N VAL A 94 -15.61 -5.51 -5.39
CA VAL A 94 -15.44 -6.48 -6.48
C VAL A 94 -15.30 -7.87 -5.87
#